data_AF-A0A7W7YLJ3-F1
#
_entry.id   AF-A0A7W7YLJ3-F1
#
_cell.length_a   1.000
_cell.length_b   1.000
_cell.length_c   1.000
_cell.angle_alpha   90.00
_cell.angle_beta   90.00
_cell.angle_gamma   90.00
#
_symmetry.space_group_name_H-M   'P 1'
#
loop_
_entity.id
_entity.type
_entity.pdbx_description
1 polymer ?
#
loop_
_entity_poly.entity_id
_entity_poly.type
_entity_poly.pdbx_seq_one_letter_code
_entity_poly.pdbx_strand_id
1 'polypeptide(L)'
;MKSLLHTTVFLATCLATTTWGQAPATPGMPQPGTALTEAQVNSVMTQLKELENQILQMRGNTLGTILAKLRAAMASDQAAMSLFLECSNIVNNERKEVDKSEARERQAKMENRNKGRDADEDGDVGFAVRLGIQYLVLTLEAHEAKEEDFKKMVPKLQEYINTVVAAAPKLKGRAYSQLSNALSPNNAIIEAFSLSRYLNRKEWSQRPADIGSMYMLTLLPLAAETNKESLPALWDARITAEGVFRKEQMFAPEFELWTQNELPTLRWQRAFYLYEKGPSTINALADMLKLIKENPGHPDAPTWVKSLRQLVNQSAPEQKSANIEPPSGS
;
A
#
# COMPACT_ATOMS: atom_id res chain seq x y z
N MET A 1 10.52 37.91 -5.22
CA MET A 1 11.95 37.53 -5.10
C MET A 1 12.00 36.11 -4.54
N LYS A 2 12.50 35.05 -5.17
CA LYS A 2 13.19 34.79 -6.43
C LYS A 2 12.44 33.63 -7.12
N SER A 3 12.15 33.78 -8.40
CA SER A 3 11.55 32.73 -9.25
C SER A 3 12.64 31.76 -9.69
N LEU A 4 12.46 30.46 -9.44
CA LEU A 4 13.35 29.41 -9.93
C LEU A 4 12.89 29.04 -11.35
N LEU A 5 13.71 29.49 -12.30
CA LEU A 5 13.60 29.25 -13.73
C LEU A 5 13.63 27.74 -14.05
N HIS A 6 12.68 27.32 -14.88
CA HIS A 6 12.74 26.07 -15.63
C HIS A 6 14.03 26.04 -16.45
N THR A 7 14.87 25.03 -16.23
CA THR A 7 16.06 24.80 -17.02
C THR A 7 15.71 23.86 -18.17
N THR A 8 15.29 24.43 -19.28
CA THR A 8 15.15 23.72 -20.56
C THR A 8 16.55 23.53 -21.14
N VAL A 9 17.05 22.30 -21.18
CA VAL A 9 18.32 21.99 -21.85
C VAL A 9 18.08 21.94 -23.35
N PHE A 10 18.43 23.03 -24.04
CA PHE A 10 18.64 23.05 -25.48
C PHE A 10 19.98 22.37 -25.78
N LEU A 11 19.95 21.25 -26.51
CA LEU A 11 21.16 20.67 -27.07
C LEU A 11 21.49 21.39 -28.38
N ALA A 12 22.49 22.27 -28.35
CA ALA A 12 23.04 22.94 -29.52
C ALA A 12 24.11 22.03 -30.16
N THR A 13 23.85 21.56 -31.37
CA THR A 13 24.85 20.88 -32.22
C THR A 13 25.77 21.92 -32.87
N CYS A 14 27.04 21.93 -32.47
CA CYS A 14 28.11 22.68 -33.14
C CYS A 14 28.52 21.98 -34.44
N LEU A 15 28.34 22.66 -35.57
CA LEU A 15 28.95 22.33 -36.86
C LEU A 15 30.37 22.93 -36.90
N ALA A 16 31.39 22.08 -36.90
CA ALA A 16 32.75 22.47 -37.23
C ALA A 16 32.92 22.47 -38.76
N THR A 17 33.33 23.60 -39.32
CA THR A 17 33.64 23.77 -40.74
C THR A 17 35.04 23.24 -41.03
N THR A 18 35.14 22.19 -41.83
CA THR A 18 36.38 21.81 -42.53
C THR A 18 36.15 21.93 -44.03
N THR A 19 37.01 22.74 -44.66
CA THR A 19 37.03 23.09 -46.07
C THR A 19 37.75 22.03 -46.88
N TRP A 20 37.07 21.35 -47.81
CA TRP A 20 37.72 20.65 -48.94
C TRP A 20 36.91 20.88 -50.22
N GLY A 21 37.63 21.18 -51.31
CA GLY A 21 37.10 21.62 -52.59
C GLY A 21 36.32 20.56 -53.40
N GLN A 22 35.51 21.12 -54.32
CA GLN A 22 34.69 20.54 -55.41
C GLN A 22 35.36 19.39 -56.21
N ALA A 23 34.66 18.44 -56.88
CA ALA A 23 33.26 18.18 -57.27
C ALA A 23 33.20 16.79 -58.00
N PRO A 24 32.12 16.34 -58.70
CA PRO A 24 30.70 16.19 -58.34
C PRO A 24 30.14 14.76 -58.67
N ALA A 25 29.10 14.30 -57.96
CA ALA A 25 28.07 13.39 -58.49
C ALA A 25 26.82 13.43 -57.59
N THR A 26 25.67 13.21 -58.21
CA THR A 26 24.26 13.38 -57.79
C THR A 26 23.82 12.69 -56.47
N PRO A 27 22.69 13.13 -55.87
CA PRO A 27 22.35 12.89 -54.47
C PRO A 27 21.79 11.48 -54.23
N GLY A 28 22.56 10.65 -53.52
CA GLY A 28 22.03 9.46 -52.86
C GLY A 28 21.40 9.84 -51.52
N MET A 29 20.13 9.50 -51.31
CA MET A 29 19.49 9.53 -49.99
C MET A 29 20.36 8.77 -48.97
N PRO A 30 20.48 9.24 -47.72
CA PRO A 30 21.25 8.52 -46.70
C PRO A 30 20.60 7.16 -46.43
N GLN A 31 21.36 6.08 -46.56
CA GLN A 31 20.91 4.75 -46.18
C GLN A 31 20.77 4.63 -44.66
N PRO A 32 19.69 3.99 -44.16
CA PRO A 32 19.57 3.64 -42.76
C PRO A 32 20.51 2.47 -42.44
N GLY A 33 21.36 2.63 -41.43
CA GLY A 33 22.11 1.51 -40.85
C GLY A 33 23.64 1.59 -40.91
N THR A 34 24.25 2.74 -40.65
CA THR A 34 25.68 2.76 -40.30
C THR A 34 25.86 2.01 -38.99
N ALA A 35 26.35 0.77 -39.06
CA ALA A 35 26.68 -0.03 -37.89
C ALA A 35 27.68 0.76 -37.04
N LEU A 36 27.31 1.06 -35.79
CA LEU A 36 28.19 1.74 -34.84
C LEU A 36 29.48 0.93 -34.71
N THR A 37 30.63 1.59 -34.83
CA THR A 37 31.92 0.94 -34.54
C THR A 37 31.99 0.49 -33.09
N GLU A 38 32.74 -0.56 -32.76
CA GLU A 38 32.87 -1.05 -31.37
C GLU A 38 33.29 0.06 -30.39
N ALA A 39 34.16 0.98 -30.81
CA ALA A 39 34.55 2.14 -30.02
C ALA A 39 33.37 3.10 -29.75
N GLN A 40 32.50 3.33 -30.74
CA GLN A 40 31.29 4.14 -30.57
C GLN A 40 30.26 3.43 -29.68
N VAL A 41 30.06 2.12 -29.83
CA VAL A 41 29.18 1.32 -28.96
C VAL A 41 29.67 1.38 -27.51
N ASN A 42 30.95 1.14 -27.26
CA ASN A 42 31.54 1.16 -25.92
C ASN A 42 31.45 2.56 -25.27
N SER A 43 31.66 3.61 -26.06
CA SER A 43 31.50 4.99 -25.59
C SER A 43 30.05 5.29 -25.20
N VAL A 44 29.08 4.93 -26.04
CA VAL A 44 27.65 5.15 -25.77
C VAL A 44 27.21 4.34 -24.56
N MET A 45 27.62 3.07 -24.43
CA MET A 45 27.27 2.23 -23.27
C MET A 45 27.87 2.77 -21.96
N THR A 46 29.09 3.33 -22.01
CA THR A 46 29.71 3.97 -20.85
C THR A 46 28.95 5.23 -20.44
N GLN A 47 28.57 6.07 -21.42
CA GLN A 47 27.77 7.28 -21.16
C GLN A 47 26.37 6.95 -20.65
N LEU A 48 25.73 5.91 -21.17
CA LEU A 48 24.43 5.43 -20.67
C LEU A 48 24.53 4.95 -19.23
N LYS A 49 25.57 4.17 -18.88
CA LYS A 49 25.78 3.71 -17.51
C LYS A 49 26.03 4.86 -16.53
N GLU A 50 26.80 5.88 -16.95
CA GLU A 50 27.02 7.08 -16.14
C GLU A 50 25.74 7.88 -15.96
N LEU A 51 24.97 8.08 -17.04
CA LEU A 51 23.67 8.74 -16.98
C LEU A 51 22.68 7.98 -16.09
N GLU A 52 22.63 6.66 -16.19
CA GLU A 52 21.83 5.79 -15.31
C GLU A 52 22.21 6.01 -13.85
N ASN A 53 23.51 6.00 -13.52
CA ASN A 53 23.98 6.24 -12.16
C ASN A 53 23.60 7.64 -11.65
N GLN A 54 23.78 8.68 -12.47
CA GLN A 54 23.41 10.05 -12.11
C GLN A 54 21.90 10.19 -11.89
N ILE A 55 21.08 9.59 -12.76
CA ILE A 55 19.62 9.57 -12.61
C ILE A 55 19.22 8.88 -11.30
N LEU A 56 19.84 7.73 -10.98
CA LEU A 56 19.57 7.01 -9.74
C LEU A 56 19.95 7.83 -8.49
N GLN A 57 21.11 8.49 -8.50
CA GLN A 57 21.56 9.35 -7.40
C GLN A 57 20.63 10.57 -7.21
N MET A 58 20.31 11.27 -8.30
CA MET A 58 19.39 12.42 -8.23
C MET A 58 18.01 12.02 -7.71
N ARG A 59 17.49 10.85 -8.13
CA ARG A 59 16.22 10.32 -7.64
C ARG A 59 16.27 10.00 -6.14
N GLY A 60 17.32 9.34 -5.66
CA GLY A 60 17.50 9.06 -4.23
C GLY A 60 17.54 10.34 -3.40
N ASN A 61 18.30 11.35 -3.84
CA ASN A 61 18.37 12.65 -3.18
C ASN A 61 17.01 13.39 -3.15
N THR A 62 16.21 13.23 -4.21
CA THR A 62 14.87 13.80 -4.29
C THR A 62 13.91 13.12 -3.32
N LEU A 63 13.91 11.78 -3.28
CA LEU A 63 13.05 11.01 -2.37
C LEU A 63 13.41 11.23 -0.90
N GLY A 64 14.70 11.28 -0.57
CA GLY A 64 15.17 11.63 0.78
C GLY A 64 14.68 13.00 1.26
N THR A 65 14.67 13.99 0.36
CA THR A 65 14.13 15.33 0.64
C THR A 65 12.62 15.31 0.86
N ILE A 66 11.88 14.56 0.04
CA ILE A 66 10.43 14.39 0.19
C ILE A 66 10.11 13.70 1.53
N LEU A 67 10.82 12.63 1.87
CA LEU A 67 10.67 11.93 3.15
C LEU A 67 10.90 12.86 4.35
N ALA A 68 11.91 13.74 4.29
CA ALA A 68 12.13 14.74 5.33
C ALA A 68 10.93 15.69 5.47
N LYS A 69 10.35 16.15 4.35
CA LYS A 69 9.15 17.01 4.36
C LYS A 69 7.92 16.28 4.91
N LEU A 70 7.71 15.02 4.53
CA LEU A 70 6.63 14.19 5.05
C LEU A 70 6.77 13.95 6.56
N ARG A 71 7.98 13.65 7.05
CA ARG A 71 8.26 13.48 8.48
C ARG A 71 8.01 14.75 9.28
N ALA A 72 8.40 15.92 8.75
CA ALA A 72 8.09 17.20 9.38
C ALA A 72 6.57 17.43 9.48
N ALA A 73 5.81 17.06 8.46
CA ALA A 73 4.35 17.18 8.47
C ALA A 73 3.65 16.24 9.46
N MET A 74 4.30 15.13 9.86
CA MET A 74 3.76 14.25 10.91
C MET A 74 3.87 14.82 12.33
N ALA A 75 4.55 15.95 12.53
CA ALA A 75 4.75 16.52 13.86
C ALA A 75 3.45 16.95 14.56
N SER A 76 2.42 17.33 13.79
CA SER A 76 1.10 17.70 14.32
C SER A 76 0.02 17.61 13.25
N ASP A 77 -1.25 17.57 13.66
CA ASP A 77 -2.39 17.56 12.74
C ASP A 77 -2.43 18.84 11.89
N GLN A 78 -2.02 19.97 12.45
CA GLN A 78 -1.90 21.25 11.73
C GLN A 78 -0.78 21.20 10.68
N ALA A 79 0.38 20.62 11.00
CA ALA A 79 1.47 20.49 10.05
C ALA A 79 1.10 19.56 8.89
N ALA A 80 0.40 18.46 9.19
CA ALA A 80 -0.13 17.53 8.19
C ALA A 80 -1.11 18.22 7.24
N MET A 81 -2.06 18.99 7.79
CA MET A 81 -3.03 19.73 6.99
C MET A 81 -2.36 20.83 6.16
N SER A 82 -1.39 21.56 6.72
CA SER A 82 -0.63 22.58 5.99
C SER A 82 0.06 21.99 4.77
N LEU A 83 0.74 20.85 4.93
CA LEU A 83 1.37 20.15 3.81
C LEU A 83 0.34 19.75 2.75
N PHE A 84 -0.79 19.16 3.17
CA PHE A 84 -1.85 18.75 2.26
C PHE A 84 -2.39 19.92 1.43
N LEU A 85 -2.59 21.08 2.05
CA LEU A 85 -3.04 22.30 1.37
C LEU A 85 -1.98 22.88 0.43
N GLU A 86 -0.71 22.89 0.83
CA GLU A 86 0.40 23.28 -0.04
C GLU A 86 0.44 22.42 -1.31
N CYS A 87 0.38 21.11 -1.16
CA CYS A 87 0.35 20.17 -2.28
C CYS A 87 -0.91 20.35 -3.14
N SER A 88 -2.07 20.55 -2.51
CA SER A 88 -3.33 20.82 -3.21
C SER A 88 -3.24 22.10 -4.04
N ASN A 89 -2.56 23.13 -3.54
CA ASN A 89 -2.33 24.36 -4.29
C ASN A 89 -1.38 24.12 -5.47
N ILE A 90 -0.29 23.36 -5.30
CA ILE A 90 0.63 23.03 -6.41
C ILE A 90 -0.15 22.34 -7.55
N VAL A 91 -0.88 21.28 -7.24
CA VAL A 91 -1.66 20.49 -8.21
C VAL A 91 -2.74 21.32 -8.91
N ASN A 92 -3.44 22.17 -8.16
CA ASN A 92 -4.52 22.98 -8.73
C ASN A 92 -4.02 24.24 -9.46
N ASN A 93 -2.86 24.78 -9.09
CA ASN A 93 -2.28 25.98 -9.71
C ASN A 93 -1.61 25.66 -11.05
N GLU A 94 -1.19 24.41 -11.31
CA GLU A 94 -0.87 23.96 -12.67
C GLU A 94 -2.09 24.05 -13.62
N ARG A 95 -3.32 24.18 -13.09
CA ARG A 95 -4.55 24.36 -13.88
C ARG A 95 -5.02 25.81 -14.02
N LYS A 96 -4.58 26.74 -13.16
CA LYS A 96 -4.88 28.19 -13.24
C LYS A 96 -3.78 28.96 -12.51
N GLU A 97 -3.20 29.99 -13.14
CA GLU A 97 -2.39 30.99 -12.45
C GLU A 97 -3.26 31.68 -11.37
N VAL A 98 -3.19 31.16 -10.15
CA VAL A 98 -4.01 31.63 -9.04
C VAL A 98 -3.15 32.51 -8.14
N ASP A 99 -3.66 33.71 -7.87
CA ASP A 99 -3.07 34.68 -6.98
C ASP A 99 -2.98 34.14 -5.53
N LYS A 100 -1.90 34.51 -4.81
CA LYS A 100 -1.61 34.03 -3.44
C LYS A 100 -2.72 34.36 -2.44
N SER A 101 -3.54 35.36 -2.75
CA SER A 101 -4.72 35.76 -1.98
C SER A 101 -5.81 34.67 -1.97
N GLU A 102 -6.06 34.05 -3.13
CA GLU A 102 -7.10 33.02 -3.30
C GLU A 102 -6.69 31.69 -2.61
N ALA A 103 -5.40 31.36 -2.61
CA ALA A 103 -4.88 30.20 -1.88
C ALA A 103 -5.11 30.33 -0.35
N ARG A 104 -4.88 31.53 0.20
CA ARG A 104 -5.17 31.84 1.61
C ARG A 104 -6.66 31.84 1.90
N GLU A 105 -7.49 32.34 0.99
CA GLU A 105 -8.95 32.31 1.13
C GLU A 105 -9.51 30.88 1.10
N ARG A 106 -8.98 30.00 0.24
CA ARG A 106 -9.34 28.57 0.22
C ARG A 106 -8.94 27.87 1.52
N GLN A 107 -7.74 28.17 2.04
CA GLN A 107 -7.28 27.65 3.33
C GLN A 107 -8.22 28.10 4.47
N ALA A 108 -8.56 29.39 4.54
CA ALA A 108 -9.50 29.92 5.52
C ALA A 108 -10.91 29.32 5.36
N LYS A 109 -11.39 29.11 4.12
CA LYS A 109 -12.68 28.44 3.84
C LYS A 109 -12.69 26.98 4.27
N MET A 110 -11.57 26.25 4.17
CA MET A 110 -11.48 24.87 4.66
C MET A 110 -11.42 24.81 6.18
N GLU A 111 -10.65 25.69 6.83
CA GLU A 111 -10.63 25.81 8.30
C GLU A 111 -12.02 26.20 8.84
N ASN A 112 -12.75 27.08 8.17
CA ASN A 112 -14.13 27.41 8.53
C ASN A 112 -15.12 26.28 8.21
N ARG A 113 -14.93 25.52 7.13
CA ARG A 113 -15.77 24.35 6.81
C ARG A 113 -15.66 23.26 7.87
N ASN A 114 -14.51 23.13 8.53
CA ASN A 114 -14.34 22.19 9.66
C ASN A 114 -14.94 22.73 10.98
N LYS A 115 -15.23 24.04 11.10
CA LYS A 115 -15.72 24.66 12.34
C LYS A 115 -17.24 24.61 12.54
N GLY A 116 -18.01 24.08 11.59
CA GLY A 116 -19.48 24.04 11.65
C GLY A 116 -20.09 22.69 11.28
N ARG A 117 -19.30 21.62 11.36
CA ARG A 117 -19.72 20.26 11.00
C ARG A 117 -19.66 19.35 12.20
N ASP A 118 -20.56 18.37 12.22
CA ASP A 118 -20.68 17.43 13.32
C ASP A 118 -19.43 16.54 13.39
N ALA A 119 -18.65 16.70 14.46
CA ALA A 119 -17.44 15.92 14.69
C ALA A 119 -17.75 14.42 14.87
N ASP A 120 -18.97 14.08 15.30
CA ASP A 120 -19.41 12.70 15.48
C ASP A 120 -19.70 12.02 14.13
N GLU A 121 -20.05 12.79 13.09
CA GLU A 121 -20.30 12.29 11.73
C GLU A 121 -19.03 12.31 10.87
N ASP A 122 -18.30 13.43 10.85
CA ASP A 122 -17.21 13.67 9.90
C ASP A 122 -15.82 13.24 10.43
N GLY A 123 -15.70 12.98 11.74
CA GLY A 123 -14.46 12.58 12.39
C GLY A 123 -13.36 13.66 12.37
N ASP A 124 -12.16 13.27 12.78
CA ASP A 124 -10.99 14.15 12.83
C ASP A 124 -10.17 14.07 11.53
N VAL A 125 -10.48 14.98 10.60
CA VAL A 125 -9.83 15.03 9.28
C VAL A 125 -8.34 15.39 9.38
N GLY A 126 -7.94 16.27 10.30
CA GLY A 126 -6.53 16.66 10.47
C GLY A 126 -5.70 15.47 10.91
N PHE A 127 -6.22 14.72 11.89
CA PHE A 127 -5.63 13.48 12.36
C PHE A 127 -5.59 12.39 11.27
N ALA A 128 -6.66 12.24 10.49
CA ALA A 128 -6.69 11.29 9.37
C ALA A 128 -5.65 11.61 8.29
N VAL A 129 -5.44 12.89 7.95
CA VAL A 129 -4.36 13.30 7.03
C VAL A 129 -3.00 12.93 7.61
N ARG A 130 -2.77 13.17 8.90
CA ARG A 130 -1.51 12.79 9.56
C ARG A 130 -1.27 11.28 9.51
N LEU A 131 -2.28 10.46 9.81
CA LEU A 131 -2.18 9.00 9.69
C LEU A 131 -1.94 8.54 8.24
N GLY A 132 -2.54 9.24 7.28
CA GLY A 132 -2.28 9.00 5.85
C GLY A 132 -0.82 9.28 5.47
N ILE A 133 -0.25 10.39 5.95
CA ILE A 133 1.17 10.72 5.75
C ILE A 133 2.07 9.70 6.45
N GLN A 134 1.72 9.25 7.67
CA GLN A 134 2.47 8.22 8.38
C GLN A 134 2.52 6.92 7.58
N TYR A 135 1.39 6.48 7.04
CA TYR A 135 1.38 5.29 6.19
C TYR A 135 2.12 5.48 4.88
N LEU A 136 2.06 6.67 4.28
CA LEU A 136 2.83 6.99 3.09
C LEU A 136 4.34 6.88 3.36
N VAL A 137 4.83 7.44 4.47
CA VAL A 137 6.24 7.30 4.87
C VAL A 137 6.60 5.84 5.05
N LEU A 138 5.78 5.04 5.75
CA LEU A 138 6.02 3.60 5.89
C LEU A 138 6.05 2.87 4.54
N THR A 139 5.19 3.27 3.61
CA THR A 139 5.12 2.67 2.27
C THR A 139 6.34 3.02 1.43
N LEU A 140 6.84 4.25 1.52
CA LEU A 140 8.07 4.66 0.85
C LEU A 140 9.30 3.97 1.45
N GLU A 141 9.37 3.85 2.78
CA GLU A 141 10.42 3.07 3.45
C GLU A 141 10.36 1.59 3.08
N ALA A 142 9.15 1.02 3.00
CA ALA A 142 8.94 -0.33 2.50
C ALA A 142 9.38 -0.47 1.04
N HIS A 143 9.18 0.53 0.19
CA HIS A 143 9.65 0.50 -1.19
C HIS A 143 11.18 0.52 -1.29
N GLU A 144 11.86 1.35 -0.48
CA GLU A 144 13.32 1.45 -0.46
C GLU A 144 13.99 0.26 0.24
N ALA A 145 13.28 -0.47 1.09
CA ALA A 145 13.82 -1.59 1.85
C ALA A 145 14.16 -2.79 0.94
N LYS A 146 15.44 -3.17 0.96
CA LYS A 146 15.91 -4.46 0.44
C LYS A 146 15.23 -5.63 1.16
N GLU A 147 15.20 -6.80 0.55
CA GLU A 147 14.54 -7.99 1.12
C GLU A 147 15.00 -8.33 2.54
N GLU A 148 16.31 -8.25 2.79
CA GLU A 148 16.94 -8.48 4.10
C GLU A 148 16.50 -7.47 5.16
N ASP A 149 16.28 -6.21 4.76
CA ASP A 149 15.87 -5.11 5.62
C ASP A 149 14.36 -5.00 5.76
N PHE A 150 13.58 -5.59 4.84
CA PHE A 150 12.13 -5.48 4.83
C PHE A 150 11.49 -6.06 6.10
N LYS A 151 12.13 -7.05 6.73
CA LYS A 151 11.72 -7.60 8.04
C LYS A 151 11.69 -6.54 9.14
N LYS A 152 12.48 -5.46 9.02
CA LYS A 152 12.47 -4.32 9.96
C LYS A 152 11.19 -3.48 9.86
N MET A 153 10.37 -3.67 8.82
CA MET A 153 9.07 -3.01 8.68
C MET A 153 7.98 -3.63 9.55
N VAL A 154 8.15 -4.88 10.00
CA VAL A 154 7.18 -5.60 10.84
C VAL A 154 6.77 -4.81 12.09
N PRO A 155 7.71 -4.39 12.98
CA PRO A 155 7.33 -3.66 14.19
C PRO A 155 6.68 -2.30 13.87
N LYS A 156 7.15 -1.61 12.82
CA LYS A 156 6.59 -0.31 12.39
C LYS A 156 5.15 -0.46 11.88
N LEU A 157 4.87 -1.52 11.12
CA LEU A 157 3.53 -1.80 10.60
C LEU A 157 2.58 -2.21 11.72
N GLN A 158 3.05 -3.01 12.70
CA GLN A 158 2.25 -3.35 13.89
C GLN A 158 1.91 -2.12 14.73
N GLU A 159 2.87 -1.22 14.96
CA GLU A 159 2.64 0.05 15.64
C GLU A 159 1.62 0.92 14.90
N TYR A 160 1.72 0.99 13.57
CA TYR A 160 0.76 1.70 12.74
C TYR A 160 -0.65 1.11 12.88
N ILE A 161 -0.79 -0.23 12.79
CA ILE A 161 -2.07 -0.91 12.97
C ILE A 161 -2.68 -0.58 14.33
N ASN A 162 -1.89 -0.67 15.41
CA ASN A 162 -2.36 -0.34 16.76
C ASN A 162 -2.83 1.11 16.86
N THR A 163 -2.12 2.03 16.20
CA THR A 163 -2.48 3.44 16.15
C THR A 163 -3.82 3.64 15.41
N VAL A 164 -4.00 3.00 14.26
CA VAL A 164 -5.25 3.08 13.47
C VAL A 164 -6.43 2.45 14.21
N VAL A 165 -6.23 1.33 14.89
CA VAL A 165 -7.26 0.67 15.70
C VAL A 165 -7.67 1.56 16.87
N ALA A 166 -6.71 2.14 17.60
CA ALA A 166 -7.00 3.08 18.69
C ALA A 166 -7.67 4.37 18.20
N ALA A 167 -7.39 4.75 16.95
CA ALA A 167 -7.96 5.91 16.27
C ALA A 167 -9.38 5.68 15.73
N ALA A 168 -9.90 4.46 15.72
CA ALA A 168 -11.14 4.11 15.03
C ALA A 168 -12.34 5.03 15.37
N PRO A 169 -12.58 5.44 16.64
CA PRO A 169 -13.69 6.35 16.96
C PRO A 169 -13.57 7.74 16.31
N LYS A 170 -12.35 8.18 15.98
CA LYS A 170 -12.06 9.48 15.34
C LYS A 170 -12.06 9.40 13.82
N LEU A 171 -11.99 8.19 13.26
CA LEU A 171 -11.92 7.95 11.83
C LEU A 171 -13.32 7.66 11.30
N LYS A 172 -14.21 8.64 11.29
CA LYS A 172 -15.58 8.52 10.76
C LYS A 172 -15.76 9.35 9.49
N GLY A 173 -16.82 9.07 8.73
CA GLY A 173 -17.22 9.86 7.56
C GLY A 173 -16.06 10.34 6.68
N ARG A 174 -15.86 11.66 6.66
CA ARG A 174 -14.81 12.28 5.86
C ARG A 174 -13.40 11.91 6.32
N ALA A 175 -13.14 11.82 7.62
CA ALA A 175 -11.84 11.41 8.15
C ALA A 175 -11.46 10.00 7.67
N TYR A 176 -12.39 9.05 7.73
CA TYR A 176 -12.18 7.71 7.19
C TYR A 176 -11.90 7.72 5.68
N SER A 177 -12.69 8.47 4.91
CA SER A 177 -12.50 8.62 3.46
C SER A 177 -11.14 9.24 3.13
N GLN A 178 -10.70 10.24 3.90
CA GLN A 178 -9.41 10.89 3.73
C GLN A 178 -8.25 9.91 3.98
N LEU A 179 -8.32 9.11 5.05
CA LEU A 179 -7.33 8.09 5.36
C LEU A 179 -7.31 6.99 4.28
N SER A 180 -8.47 6.47 3.91
CA SER A 180 -8.60 5.38 2.94
C SER A 180 -8.04 5.75 1.57
N ASN A 181 -8.11 7.03 1.20
CA ASN A 181 -7.62 7.57 -0.06
C ASN A 181 -6.23 8.22 0.03
N ALA A 182 -5.49 8.06 1.15
CA ALA A 182 -4.23 8.78 1.35
C ALA A 182 -3.13 8.41 0.33
N LEU A 183 -3.17 7.19 -0.20
CA LEU A 183 -2.21 6.67 -1.20
C LEU A 183 -2.80 6.64 -2.63
N SER A 184 -4.00 7.20 -2.82
CA SER A 184 -4.62 7.26 -4.15
C SER A 184 -3.79 8.15 -5.08
N PRO A 185 -3.67 7.82 -6.39
CA PRO A 185 -3.00 8.67 -7.36
C PRO A 185 -3.56 10.10 -7.43
N ASN A 186 -4.85 10.28 -7.11
CA ASN A 186 -5.54 11.57 -7.11
C ASN A 186 -5.37 12.35 -5.79
N ASN A 187 -4.61 11.81 -4.84
CA ASN A 187 -4.31 12.52 -3.60
C ASN A 187 -3.28 13.63 -3.89
N ALA A 188 -3.55 14.84 -3.44
CA ALA A 188 -2.72 16.01 -3.72
C ALA A 188 -1.24 15.82 -3.33
N ILE A 189 -0.94 15.11 -2.24
CA ILE A 189 0.45 14.86 -1.81
C ILE A 189 1.13 13.90 -2.78
N ILE A 190 0.42 12.86 -3.23
CA ILE A 190 0.93 11.86 -4.17
C ILE A 190 1.22 12.50 -5.53
N GLU A 191 0.29 13.31 -6.03
CA GLU A 191 0.40 13.99 -7.32
C GLU A 191 1.51 15.06 -7.30
N ALA A 192 1.51 15.95 -6.29
CA ALA A 192 2.49 17.04 -6.17
C ALA A 192 3.95 16.53 -6.10
N PHE A 193 4.17 15.35 -5.53
CA PHE A 193 5.49 14.74 -5.42
C PHE A 193 5.72 13.59 -6.42
N SER A 194 4.77 13.33 -7.33
CA SER A 194 4.85 12.24 -8.31
C SER A 194 5.20 10.88 -7.69
N LEU A 195 4.55 10.55 -6.56
CA LEU A 195 4.93 9.40 -5.73
C LEU A 195 4.34 8.07 -6.21
N SER A 196 3.37 8.08 -7.13
CA SER A 196 2.67 6.87 -7.59
C SER A 196 3.60 5.74 -8.03
N ARG A 197 4.77 6.07 -8.59
CA ARG A 197 5.77 5.09 -9.04
C ARG A 197 6.44 4.29 -7.92
N TYR A 198 6.40 4.78 -6.68
CA TYR A 198 6.97 4.12 -5.51
C TYR A 198 5.91 3.28 -4.76
N LEU A 199 4.63 3.44 -5.10
CA LEU A 199 3.51 2.77 -4.45
C LEU A 199 3.13 1.49 -5.22
N ASN A 200 4.05 0.53 -5.32
CA ASN A 200 3.84 -0.67 -6.16
C ASN A 200 4.47 -1.96 -5.61
N ARG A 201 4.91 -1.98 -4.34
CA ARG A 201 5.43 -3.20 -3.72
C ARG A 201 4.30 -4.22 -3.55
N LYS A 202 4.52 -5.46 -4.00
CA LYS A 202 3.49 -6.52 -4.02
C LYS A 202 3.16 -7.05 -2.63
N GLU A 203 4.15 -7.12 -1.75
CA GLU A 203 4.02 -7.63 -0.38
C GLU A 203 3.55 -6.55 0.60
N TRP A 204 2.94 -5.47 0.11
CA TRP A 204 2.58 -4.30 0.90
C TRP A 204 1.17 -3.81 0.54
N SER A 205 0.35 -3.54 1.56
CA SER A 205 -0.98 -2.95 1.33
C SER A 205 -0.86 -1.50 0.89
N GLN A 206 -1.62 -1.11 -0.13
CA GLN A 206 -1.71 0.29 -0.56
C GLN A 206 -2.84 1.06 0.14
N ARG A 207 -3.55 0.39 1.05
CA ARG A 207 -4.74 0.91 1.71
C ARG A 207 -4.45 1.11 3.20
N PRO A 208 -4.32 2.37 3.67
CA PRO A 208 -3.93 2.67 5.05
C PRO A 208 -4.94 2.20 6.11
N ALA A 209 -6.21 2.03 5.75
CA ALA A 209 -7.24 1.54 6.65
C ALA A 209 -7.55 0.04 6.48
N ASP A 210 -6.89 -0.65 5.56
CA ASP A 210 -7.12 -2.07 5.31
C ASP A 210 -6.20 -2.94 6.19
N ILE A 211 -6.59 -3.06 7.46
CA ILE A 211 -5.87 -3.84 8.46
C ILE A 211 -5.68 -5.29 7.98
N GLY A 212 -6.72 -5.89 7.40
CA GLY A 212 -6.66 -7.28 6.92
C GLY A 212 -5.56 -7.50 5.88
N SER A 213 -5.46 -6.61 4.89
CA SER A 213 -4.40 -6.66 3.88
C SER A 213 -3.01 -6.45 4.47
N MET A 214 -2.84 -5.62 5.50
CA MET A 214 -1.53 -5.45 6.18
C MET A 214 -1.04 -6.76 6.81
N TYR A 215 -1.95 -7.52 7.42
CA TYR A 215 -1.62 -8.84 7.94
C TYR A 215 -1.35 -9.86 6.82
N MET A 216 -2.23 -9.92 5.82
CA MET A 216 -2.19 -10.97 4.78
C MET A 216 -1.04 -10.80 3.78
N LEU A 217 -0.70 -9.56 3.42
CA LEU A 217 0.35 -9.30 2.43
C LEU A 217 1.74 -9.22 3.06
N THR A 218 1.84 -8.78 4.32
CA THR A 218 3.13 -8.47 4.95
C THR A 218 3.40 -9.30 6.20
N LEU A 219 2.59 -9.17 7.25
CA LEU A 219 2.94 -9.74 8.57
C LEU A 219 2.91 -11.27 8.59
N LEU A 220 1.86 -11.89 8.07
CA LEU A 220 1.67 -13.33 8.09
C LEU A 220 2.66 -14.09 7.16
N PRO A 221 2.93 -13.64 5.92
CA PRO A 221 3.95 -14.27 5.08
C PRO A 221 5.35 -14.22 5.71
N LEU A 222 5.77 -13.05 6.21
CA LEU A 222 7.09 -12.91 6.85
C LEU A 222 7.21 -13.77 8.11
N ALA A 223 6.16 -13.86 8.92
CA ALA A 223 6.12 -14.73 10.08
C ALA A 223 6.14 -16.22 9.70
N ALA A 224 5.48 -16.62 8.62
CA ALA A 224 5.52 -18.02 8.16
C ALA A 224 6.92 -18.48 7.73
N GLU A 225 7.74 -17.54 7.24
CA GLU A 225 9.14 -17.80 6.88
C GLU A 225 10.10 -17.76 8.07
N THR A 226 9.83 -16.91 9.07
CA THR A 226 10.80 -16.61 10.14
C THR A 226 10.43 -17.17 11.50
N ASN A 227 9.16 -17.22 11.86
CA ASN A 227 8.67 -17.64 13.15
C ASN A 227 7.21 -18.13 13.08
N LYS A 228 7.03 -19.40 12.69
CA LYS A 228 5.70 -20.02 12.57
C LYS A 228 4.91 -20.06 13.89
N GLU A 229 5.59 -20.12 15.03
CA GLU A 229 4.96 -20.11 16.36
C GLU A 229 4.20 -18.82 16.64
N SER A 230 4.56 -17.72 15.98
CA SER A 230 3.85 -16.43 16.11
C SER A 230 2.56 -16.34 15.29
N LEU A 231 2.34 -17.24 14.32
CA LEU A 231 1.20 -17.16 13.39
C LEU A 231 -0.17 -17.19 14.08
N PRO A 232 -0.43 -18.05 15.09
CA PRO A 232 -1.71 -18.03 15.79
C PRO A 232 -1.99 -16.67 16.44
N ALA A 233 -0.99 -16.12 17.15
CA ALA A 233 -1.11 -14.83 17.83
C ALA A 233 -1.30 -13.67 16.85
N LEU A 234 -0.62 -13.67 15.70
CA LEU A 234 -0.81 -12.65 14.66
C LEU A 234 -2.21 -12.71 14.04
N TRP A 235 -2.76 -13.89 13.82
CA TRP A 235 -4.14 -14.05 13.37
C TRP A 235 -5.15 -13.58 14.41
N ASP A 236 -4.93 -13.88 15.69
CA ASP A 236 -5.79 -13.41 16.78
C ASP A 236 -5.74 -11.88 16.91
N ALA A 237 -4.55 -11.29 16.75
CA ALA A 237 -4.35 -9.84 16.70
C ALA A 237 -5.09 -9.22 15.50
N ARG A 238 -5.03 -9.85 14.31
CA ARG A 238 -5.79 -9.43 13.13
C ARG A 238 -7.30 -9.42 13.39
N ILE A 239 -7.86 -10.54 13.85
CA ILE A 239 -9.29 -10.68 14.10
C ILE A 239 -9.76 -9.64 15.12
N THR A 240 -8.98 -9.43 16.18
CA THR A 240 -9.28 -8.43 17.20
C THR A 240 -9.24 -7.02 16.64
N ALA A 241 -8.20 -6.66 15.89
CA ALA A 241 -8.05 -5.36 15.26
C ALA A 241 -9.18 -5.05 14.27
N GLU A 242 -9.53 -6.01 13.39
CA GLU A 242 -10.65 -5.87 12.47
C GLU A 242 -11.98 -5.71 13.22
N GLY A 243 -12.23 -6.50 14.27
CA GLY A 243 -13.44 -6.42 15.06
C GLY A 243 -13.60 -5.07 15.78
N VAL A 244 -12.53 -4.57 16.41
CA VAL A 244 -12.53 -3.25 17.07
C VAL A 244 -12.76 -2.14 16.05
N PHE A 245 -12.02 -2.18 14.94
CA PHE A 245 -12.13 -1.14 13.92
C PHE A 245 -13.53 -1.12 13.29
N ARG A 246 -14.06 -2.27 12.87
CA ARG A 246 -15.40 -2.38 12.27
C ARG A 246 -16.52 -1.95 13.21
N LYS A 247 -16.42 -2.27 14.50
CA LYS A 247 -17.42 -1.84 15.50
C LYS A 247 -17.61 -0.33 15.51
N GLU A 248 -16.55 0.44 15.29
CA GLU A 248 -16.61 1.91 15.27
C GLU A 248 -17.04 2.47 13.90
N GLN A 249 -16.86 1.70 12.81
CA GLN A 249 -17.19 2.12 11.44
C GLN A 249 -18.61 1.73 11.02
N MET A 250 -19.18 0.69 11.63
CA MET A 250 -20.49 0.15 11.29
C MET A 250 -21.54 0.61 12.31
N PHE A 251 -22.79 0.72 11.88
CA PHE A 251 -23.89 0.88 12.82
C PHE A 251 -24.20 -0.47 13.51
N ALA A 252 -24.78 -0.44 14.71
CA ALA A 252 -24.86 -1.61 15.58
C ALA A 252 -25.51 -2.87 14.94
N PRO A 253 -26.68 -2.79 14.27
CA PRO A 253 -27.25 -3.92 13.53
C PRO A 253 -26.33 -4.51 12.44
N GLU A 254 -25.60 -3.67 11.71
CA GLU A 254 -24.63 -4.14 10.71
C GLU A 254 -23.46 -4.88 11.37
N PHE A 255 -22.96 -4.35 12.48
CA PHE A 255 -21.91 -5.01 13.26
C PHE A 255 -22.37 -6.35 13.85
N GLU A 256 -23.63 -6.46 14.25
CA GLU A 256 -24.21 -7.72 14.70
C GLU A 256 -24.28 -8.75 13.56
N LEU A 257 -24.74 -8.34 12.37
CA LEU A 257 -24.72 -9.20 11.17
C LEU A 257 -23.30 -9.62 10.80
N TRP A 258 -22.33 -8.72 10.88
CA TRP A 258 -20.92 -9.02 10.67
C TRP A 258 -20.42 -10.08 11.66
N THR A 259 -20.78 -9.93 12.95
CA THR A 259 -20.40 -10.87 14.01
C THR A 259 -21.01 -12.26 13.82
N GLN A 260 -22.23 -12.34 13.27
CA GLN A 260 -22.91 -13.61 13.02
C GLN A 260 -22.42 -14.32 11.75
N ASN A 261 -21.97 -13.59 10.73
CA ASN A 261 -21.65 -14.15 9.41
C ASN A 261 -20.15 -14.05 9.07
N GLU A 262 -19.59 -12.85 9.05
CA GLU A 262 -18.21 -12.64 8.60
C GLU A 262 -17.18 -13.08 9.64
N LEU A 263 -17.44 -12.89 10.93
CA LEU A 263 -16.49 -13.26 11.99
C LEU A 263 -16.25 -14.79 12.04
N PRO A 264 -17.27 -15.67 11.99
CA PRO A 264 -17.04 -17.11 11.84
C PRO A 264 -16.24 -17.43 10.59
N THR A 265 -16.53 -16.79 9.45
CA THR A 265 -15.77 -16.96 8.21
C THR A 265 -14.30 -16.59 8.38
N LEU A 266 -13.99 -15.49 9.07
CA LEU A 266 -12.63 -15.06 9.36
C LEU A 266 -11.90 -16.04 10.30
N ARG A 267 -12.60 -16.61 11.29
CA ARG A 267 -12.06 -17.68 12.15
C ARG A 267 -11.79 -18.96 11.37
N TRP A 268 -12.64 -19.30 10.38
CA TRP A 268 -12.40 -20.42 9.49
C TRP A 268 -11.13 -20.19 8.66
N GLN A 269 -10.96 -19.00 8.08
CA GLN A 269 -9.75 -18.63 7.35
C GLN A 269 -8.49 -18.73 8.21
N ARG A 270 -8.54 -18.27 9.47
CA ARG A 270 -7.45 -18.46 10.44
C ARG A 270 -7.11 -19.93 10.61
N ALA A 271 -8.10 -20.76 10.93
CA ALA A 271 -7.86 -22.19 11.16
C ALA A 271 -7.31 -22.88 9.92
N PHE A 272 -7.82 -22.54 8.74
CA PHE A 272 -7.30 -23.04 7.46
C PHE A 272 -5.86 -22.61 7.19
N TYR A 273 -5.54 -21.34 7.39
CA TYR A 273 -4.17 -20.86 7.26
C TYR A 273 -3.21 -21.56 8.22
N LEU A 274 -3.62 -21.77 9.48
CA LEU A 274 -2.79 -22.46 10.47
C LEU A 274 -2.64 -23.95 10.18
N TYR A 275 -3.61 -24.57 9.50
CA TYR A 275 -3.46 -25.94 9.00
C TYR A 275 -2.33 -26.02 7.95
N GLU A 276 -2.28 -25.06 7.02
CA GLU A 276 -1.30 -25.06 5.93
C GLU A 276 0.10 -24.57 6.34
N LYS A 277 0.16 -23.54 7.20
CA LYS A 277 1.39 -22.79 7.49
C LYS A 277 1.76 -22.75 8.96
N GLY A 278 0.83 -23.07 9.84
CA GLY A 278 0.98 -22.96 11.29
C GLY A 278 1.92 -24.00 11.88
N PRO A 279 2.16 -23.91 13.20
CA PRO A 279 3.07 -24.81 13.91
C PRO A 279 2.44 -26.18 14.21
N SER A 280 1.11 -26.30 14.20
CA SER A 280 0.40 -27.54 14.56
C SER A 280 -0.88 -27.74 13.74
N THR A 281 -0.82 -28.70 12.81
CA THR A 281 -1.95 -29.11 11.98
C THR A 281 -3.12 -29.65 12.80
N ILE A 282 -2.85 -30.43 13.86
CA ILE A 282 -3.92 -31.00 14.69
C ILE A 282 -4.68 -29.93 15.48
N ASN A 283 -3.99 -28.90 15.96
CA ASN A 283 -4.64 -27.78 16.65
C ASN A 283 -5.53 -26.99 15.68
N ALA A 284 -5.06 -26.77 14.45
CA ALA A 284 -5.85 -26.12 13.40
C ALA A 284 -7.11 -26.92 13.02
N LEU A 285 -7.01 -28.25 12.89
CA LEU A 285 -8.18 -29.11 12.66
C LEU A 285 -9.17 -29.10 13.84
N ALA A 286 -8.65 -29.05 15.08
CA ALA A 286 -9.48 -28.91 16.27
C ALA A 286 -10.23 -27.56 16.29
N ASP A 287 -9.57 -26.46 15.93
CA ASP A 287 -10.19 -25.14 15.80
C ASP A 287 -11.28 -25.12 14.72
N MET A 288 -11.05 -25.75 13.55
CA MET A 288 -12.07 -25.93 12.50
C MET A 288 -13.30 -26.68 13.01
N LEU A 289 -13.08 -27.81 13.70
CA LEU A 289 -14.17 -28.62 14.25
C LEU A 289 -14.97 -27.84 15.29
N LYS A 290 -14.28 -27.11 16.17
CA LYS A 290 -14.90 -26.24 17.18
C LYS A 290 -15.79 -25.18 16.52
N LEU A 291 -15.29 -24.51 15.49
CA LEU A 291 -16.02 -23.46 14.79
C LEU A 291 -17.33 -23.98 14.16
N ILE A 292 -17.30 -25.16 13.53
CA ILE A 292 -18.49 -25.81 12.97
C ILE A 292 -19.51 -26.13 14.07
N LYS A 293 -19.04 -26.66 15.22
CA LYS A 293 -19.91 -26.99 16.36
C LYS A 293 -20.57 -25.76 16.97
N GLU A 294 -19.86 -24.64 17.02
CA GLU A 294 -20.36 -23.37 17.56
C GLU A 294 -21.33 -22.66 16.58
N ASN A 295 -21.25 -22.96 15.27
CA ASN A 295 -22.01 -22.26 14.24
C ASN A 295 -22.72 -23.22 13.25
N PRO A 296 -23.57 -24.16 13.73
CA PRO A 296 -24.19 -25.17 12.86
C PRO A 296 -25.18 -24.59 11.85
N GLY A 297 -25.78 -23.43 12.13
CA GLY A 297 -26.72 -22.74 11.24
C GLY A 297 -26.07 -21.75 10.27
N HIS A 298 -24.75 -21.61 10.27
CA HIS A 298 -24.08 -20.66 9.38
C HIS A 298 -24.21 -21.11 7.91
N PRO A 299 -24.42 -20.20 6.94
CA PRO A 299 -24.58 -20.55 5.52
C PRO A 299 -23.43 -21.38 4.96
N ASP A 300 -22.19 -21.11 5.39
CA ASP A 300 -21.00 -21.85 4.95
C ASP A 300 -20.69 -23.12 5.75
N ALA A 301 -21.44 -23.43 6.82
CA ALA A 301 -21.18 -24.61 7.65
C ALA A 301 -21.13 -25.93 6.86
N PRO A 302 -22.01 -26.19 5.86
CA PRO A 302 -21.92 -27.38 5.01
C PRO A 302 -20.60 -27.45 4.23
N THR A 303 -20.12 -26.32 3.72
CA THR A 303 -18.84 -26.22 2.99
C THR A 303 -17.66 -26.47 3.93
N TRP A 304 -17.70 -25.91 5.14
CA TRP A 304 -16.68 -26.13 6.18
C TRP A 304 -16.61 -27.61 6.59
N VAL A 305 -17.74 -28.29 6.78
CA VAL A 305 -17.77 -29.74 7.07
C VAL A 305 -17.13 -30.54 5.94
N LYS A 306 -17.46 -30.23 4.68
CA LYS A 306 -16.88 -30.90 3.52
C LYS A 306 -15.36 -30.67 3.46
N SER A 307 -14.92 -29.44 3.65
CA SER A 307 -13.50 -29.08 3.67
C SER A 307 -12.76 -29.80 4.79
N LEU A 308 -13.28 -29.80 6.02
CA LEU A 308 -12.66 -30.49 7.15
C LEU A 308 -12.49 -31.99 6.89
N ARG A 309 -13.51 -32.65 6.33
CA ARG A 309 -13.42 -34.08 5.95
C ARG A 309 -12.30 -34.32 4.95
N GLN A 310 -12.15 -33.47 3.94
CA GLN A 310 -11.08 -33.59 2.95
C GLN A 310 -9.70 -33.44 3.59
N LEU A 311 -9.51 -32.42 4.45
CA LEU A 311 -8.23 -32.17 5.11
C LEU A 311 -7.84 -33.31 6.07
N VAL A 312 -8.79 -33.84 6.84
CA VAL A 312 -8.56 -35.01 7.71
C VAL A 312 -8.16 -36.24 6.90
N ASN A 313 -8.86 -36.52 5.79
CA ASN A 313 -8.53 -37.65 4.93
C ASN A 313 -7.15 -37.52 4.25
N GLN A 314 -6.74 -36.29 3.91
CA GLN A 314 -5.41 -36.00 3.37
C GLN A 314 -4.30 -36.10 4.43
N SER A 315 -4.63 -35.79 5.69
CA SER A 315 -3.69 -35.84 6.81
C SER A 315 -3.58 -37.24 7.44
N ALA A 316 -4.46 -38.17 7.07
CA ALA A 316 -4.41 -39.54 7.55
C ALA A 316 -3.20 -40.27 6.95
N PRO A 317 -2.38 -41.00 7.75
CA PRO A 317 -1.36 -41.88 7.20
C PRO A 317 -2.05 -42.88 6.27
N GLU A 318 -1.45 -43.22 5.13
CA GLU A 318 -2.02 -44.07 4.07
C GLU A 318 -2.64 -45.37 4.62
N GLN A 319 -3.90 -45.30 5.04
CA GLN A 319 -4.82 -46.41 5.01
C GLN A 319 -5.82 -46.04 3.94
N LYS A 320 -5.74 -46.75 2.81
CA LYS A 320 -6.85 -46.88 1.86
C LYS A 320 -8.12 -47.12 2.66
N SER A 321 -8.94 -46.08 2.83
CA SER A 321 -10.29 -46.23 3.37
C SER A 321 -11.07 -47.02 2.35
N ALA A 322 -11.15 -48.35 2.56
CA ALA A 322 -12.13 -49.18 1.90
C ALA A 322 -13.51 -48.61 2.23
N ASN A 323 -14.15 -48.09 1.19
CA ASN A 323 -15.59 -47.96 0.98
C ASN A 323 -16.47 -48.17 2.23
N ILE A 324 -17.05 -47.09 2.75
CA ILE A 324 -18.33 -47.20 3.45
C ILE A 324 -19.40 -47.03 2.37
N GLU A 325 -19.81 -48.16 1.78
CA GLU A 325 -21.06 -48.23 1.03
C GLU A 325 -22.24 -47.92 1.98
N PRO A 326 -23.27 -47.18 1.53
CA PRO A 326 -24.50 -47.06 2.28
C PRO A 326 -25.21 -48.42 2.34
N PRO A 327 -25.92 -48.76 3.44
CA PRO A 327 -26.60 -50.03 3.55
C PRO A 327 -27.66 -50.13 2.45
N SER A 328 -27.48 -51.11 1.57
CA SER A 328 -28.51 -51.63 0.69
C SER A 328 -29.71 -52.04 1.53
N GLY A 329 -30.89 -51.55 1.13
CA GLY A 329 -32.13 -51.75 1.86
C GLY A 329 -32.51 -53.21 2.11
N SER A 330 -33.39 -53.37 3.08
CA SER A 330 -34.39 -54.43 3.19
C SER A 330 -35.63 -53.82 3.81
#